data_AF-A0A0S7Z560-F1
#
_entry.id   AF-A0A0S7Z560-F1
#
_cell.length_a   1.000
_cell.length_b   1.000
_cell.length_c   1.000
_cell.angle_alpha   90.00
_cell.angle_beta   90.00
_cell.angle_gamma   90.00
#
_symmetry.space_group_name_H-M   'P 1'
#
loop_
_entity.id
_entity.type
_entity.pdbx_description
1 polymer ?
#
loop_
_entity_poly.entity_id
_entity_poly.type
_entity_poly.pdbx_seq_one_letter_code
_entity_poly.pdbx_strand_id
1 'polypeptide(L)'
;MAVWSSAIRGFPVPRAEEHTLSVFVRLFGALLLAATLFPGEILLDGLDQGFHRDTMMVGTRAHRQLLTWGAVGILLVALVLGRLVGDSMLGRALVRARPPVLRLSPRRWAVVTGVTSFGLALLVQRGVYEGLLTNPDEMVSLIQARYLATGRLGGSLTEDPAHWLAINALVTPAGWVSQYTPGHLAVLALGVLTGAPLLVGPVAAGLATGLFSRSFELLLPERVFVARAGSLLLALCPFTAFLGGQILSHSTTMVAGAAGLYASLRSRDAETRLAGLSWAWAAGVAGAFMVAARPWTGLTVGTVLVLGPWVGRFQSGALVSRSVAVLMGGAPLGALFLAYHRVVFG
;
A
#
# COMPACT_ATOMS: atom_id res chain seq x y z
N MET A 1 -2.32 -23.24 23.77
CA MET A 1 -1.16 -23.41 22.87
C MET A 1 -1.24 -24.63 21.93
N ALA A 2 -1.90 -25.74 22.31
CA ALA A 2 -2.00 -26.94 21.45
C ALA A 2 -2.85 -26.77 20.16
N VAL A 3 -3.76 -25.79 20.10
CA VAL A 3 -4.66 -25.55 18.94
C VAL A 3 -3.95 -24.89 17.74
N TRP A 4 -2.76 -24.32 17.94
CA TRP A 4 -2.02 -23.65 16.86
C TRP A 4 -1.10 -24.57 16.05
N SER A 5 -0.72 -25.76 16.56
CA SER A 5 0.27 -26.64 15.89
C SER A 5 -0.32 -27.51 14.76
N SER A 6 -1.64 -27.73 14.75
CA SER A 6 -2.34 -28.44 13.68
C SER A 6 -2.66 -27.56 12.47
N ALA A 7 -2.55 -26.24 12.62
CA ALA A 7 -3.00 -25.25 11.64
C ALA A 7 -2.01 -25.03 10.46
N ILE A 8 -0.80 -25.61 10.48
CA ILE A 8 0.23 -25.38 9.45
C ILE A 8 0.47 -26.63 8.58
N ARG A 9 0.01 -27.82 8.99
CA ARG A 9 0.36 -29.11 8.35
C ARG A 9 -0.49 -29.51 7.14
N GLY A 10 -1.08 -28.54 6.42
CA GLY A 10 -2.05 -28.82 5.35
C GLY A 10 -1.48 -28.94 3.93
N PHE A 11 -0.19 -28.67 3.71
CA PHE A 11 0.40 -28.73 2.38
C PHE A 11 1.48 -29.81 2.35
N PRO A 12 1.38 -30.83 1.48
CA PRO A 12 2.46 -31.77 1.24
C PRO A 12 3.53 -31.04 0.44
N VAL A 13 4.44 -30.37 1.15
CA VAL A 13 5.68 -29.85 0.58
C VAL A 13 6.74 -30.92 0.80
N PRO A 14 7.56 -31.29 -0.20
CA PRO A 14 8.68 -32.19 0.01
C PRO A 14 9.53 -31.70 1.19
N ARG A 15 9.87 -32.58 2.15
CA ARG A 15 10.58 -32.20 3.40
C ARG A 15 11.84 -31.34 3.18
N ALA A 16 12.51 -31.49 2.03
CA ALA A 16 13.68 -30.69 1.68
C ALA A 16 13.35 -29.22 1.34
N GLU A 17 12.18 -28.95 0.73
CA GLU A 17 11.74 -27.60 0.39
C GLU A 17 11.20 -26.85 1.63
N GLU A 18 10.62 -27.55 2.60
CA GLU A 18 10.17 -26.95 3.87
C GLU A 18 11.33 -26.33 4.66
N HIS A 19 12.50 -26.99 4.67
CA HIS A 19 13.67 -26.47 5.38
C HIS A 19 14.19 -25.19 4.73
N THR A 20 14.37 -25.19 3.40
CA THR A 20 14.87 -24.03 2.65
C THR A 20 13.92 -22.84 2.74
N LEU A 21 12.62 -23.06 2.61
CA LEU A 21 11.61 -22.00 2.75
C LEU A 21 11.56 -21.45 4.18
N SER A 22 11.63 -22.32 5.19
CA SER A 22 11.66 -21.91 6.61
C SER A 22 12.91 -21.08 6.92
N VAL A 23 14.09 -21.50 6.45
CA VAL A 23 15.34 -20.74 6.61
C VAL A 23 15.25 -19.40 5.90
N PHE A 24 14.75 -19.36 4.66
CA PHE A 24 14.56 -18.11 3.92
C PHE A 24 13.62 -17.15 4.65
N VAL A 25 12.45 -17.61 5.09
CA VAL A 25 11.48 -16.78 5.83
C VAL A 25 12.06 -16.28 7.14
N ARG A 26 12.81 -17.11 7.88
CA ARG A 26 13.47 -16.70 9.13
C ARG A 26 14.56 -15.65 8.88
N LEU A 27 15.41 -15.87 7.87
CA LEU A 27 16.45 -14.91 7.50
C LEU A 27 15.85 -13.59 7.01
N PHE A 28 14.84 -13.65 6.16
CA PHE A 28 14.14 -12.46 5.67
C PHE A 28 13.43 -11.72 6.81
N GLY A 29 12.76 -12.43 7.71
CA GLY A 29 12.15 -11.85 8.90
C GLY A 29 13.18 -11.21 9.84
N ALA A 30 14.32 -11.89 10.06
CA ALA A 30 15.43 -11.35 10.85
C ALA A 30 16.05 -10.10 10.19
N LEU A 31 16.20 -10.09 8.87
CA LEU A 31 16.68 -8.92 8.12
C LEU A 31 15.70 -7.75 8.20
N LEU A 32 14.39 -7.99 8.10
CA LEU A 32 13.39 -6.93 8.28
C LEU A 32 13.38 -6.37 9.70
N LEU A 33 13.48 -7.23 10.71
CA LEU A 33 13.62 -6.81 12.11
C LEU A 33 14.91 -6.01 12.32
N ALA A 34 16.03 -6.51 11.80
CA ALA A 34 17.30 -5.81 11.87
C ALA A 34 17.20 -4.44 11.19
N ALA A 35 16.65 -4.35 9.98
CA ALA A 35 16.46 -3.10 9.25
C ALA A 35 15.52 -2.12 9.97
N THR A 36 14.49 -2.63 10.67
CA THR A 36 13.55 -1.80 11.45
C THR A 36 14.18 -1.27 12.75
N LEU A 37 15.00 -2.09 13.40
CA LEU A 37 15.70 -1.73 14.64
C LEU A 37 17.00 -0.97 14.36
N PHE A 38 17.50 -1.03 13.12
CA PHE A 38 18.73 -0.37 12.72
C PHE A 38 18.55 1.15 12.82
N PRO A 39 19.39 1.83 13.62
CA PRO A 39 19.33 3.28 13.73
C PRO A 39 19.89 3.90 12.45
N GLY A 40 19.01 4.18 11.47
CA GLY A 40 19.38 4.81 10.20
C GLY A 40 20.13 6.15 10.37
N GLU A 41 20.00 6.78 11.54
CA GLU A 41 20.78 7.93 12.00
C GLU A 41 22.30 7.72 11.85
N ILE A 42 22.82 6.49 12.06
CA ILE A 42 24.25 6.17 11.93
C ILE A 42 24.75 6.36 10.49
N LEU A 43 23.89 6.12 9.49
CA LEU A 43 24.24 6.33 8.08
C LEU A 43 24.31 7.82 7.70
N LEU A 44 23.69 8.69 8.51
CA LEU A 44 23.68 10.13 8.30
C LEU A 44 24.85 10.84 9.00
N ASP A 45 25.58 10.15 9.87
CA ASP A 45 26.68 10.75 10.65
C ASP A 45 27.92 11.11 9.81
N GLY A 46 28.03 10.61 8.58
CA GLY A 46 29.10 10.94 7.63
C GLY A 46 28.73 11.97 6.55
N LEU A 47 27.50 12.49 6.52
CA LEU A 47 27.09 13.51 5.57
C LEU A 47 27.43 14.90 6.12
N ASP A 48 28.15 15.70 5.32
CA ASP A 48 28.65 17.01 5.72
C ASP A 48 27.51 17.98 6.09
N GLN A 49 27.75 18.79 7.11
CA GLN A 49 26.72 19.31 8.02
C GLN A 49 25.93 20.51 7.46
N GLY A 50 24.61 20.46 7.61
CA GLY A 50 23.71 21.58 7.35
C GLY A 50 22.30 21.35 7.90
N PHE A 51 21.42 22.35 7.75
CA PHE A 51 20.01 22.34 8.19
C PHE A 51 19.22 21.07 7.82
N HIS A 52 19.56 20.44 6.70
CA HIS A 52 18.91 19.21 6.23
C HIS A 52 19.22 18.00 7.14
N ARG A 53 20.45 17.87 7.65
CA ARG A 53 20.81 16.79 8.58
C ARG A 53 20.03 16.94 9.87
N ASP A 54 20.01 18.13 10.46
CA ASP A 54 19.33 18.37 11.74
C ASP A 54 17.83 18.11 11.62
N THR A 55 17.21 18.58 10.53
CA THR A 55 15.79 18.33 10.26
C THR A 55 15.51 16.83 10.09
N MET A 56 16.35 16.11 9.34
CA MET A 56 16.23 14.66 9.14
C MET A 56 16.44 13.87 10.44
N MET A 57 17.39 14.28 11.28
CA MET A 57 17.67 13.66 12.57
C MET A 57 16.52 13.86 13.56
N VAL A 58 15.99 15.08 13.68
CA VAL A 58 14.81 15.37 14.49
C VAL A 58 13.61 14.56 13.99
N GLY A 59 13.37 14.55 12.68
CA GLY A 59 12.30 13.78 12.07
C GLY A 59 12.43 12.28 12.32
N THR A 60 13.63 11.71 12.17
CA THR A 60 13.90 10.28 12.38
C THR A 60 13.69 9.88 13.84
N ARG A 61 14.19 10.69 14.78
CA ARG A 61 14.01 10.45 16.22
C ARG A 61 12.55 10.53 16.62
N ALA A 62 11.82 11.54 16.13
CA ALA A 62 10.39 11.68 16.38
C ALA A 62 9.60 10.48 15.82
N HIS A 63 9.89 10.04 14.60
CA HIS A 63 9.28 8.85 14.01
C HIS A 63 9.57 7.58 14.82
N ARG A 64 10.82 7.39 15.25
CA ARG A 64 11.21 6.24 16.08
C ARG A 64 10.48 6.25 17.42
N GLN A 65 10.37 7.41 18.06
CA GLN A 65 9.61 7.57 19.31
C GLN A 65 8.13 7.25 19.09
N LEU A 66 7.50 7.82 18.07
CA LEU A 66 6.10 7.54 17.72
C LEU A 66 5.87 6.06 17.42
N LEU A 67 6.79 5.41 16.70
CA LEU A 67 6.69 3.99 16.39
C LEU A 67 6.82 3.13 17.66
N THR A 68 7.74 3.48 18.56
CA THR A 68 7.96 2.74 19.81
C THR A 68 6.78 2.91 20.75
N TRP A 69 6.36 4.15 21.03
CA TRP A 69 5.23 4.45 21.91
C TRP A 69 3.90 4.00 21.30
N GLY A 70 3.73 4.14 19.99
CA GLY A 70 2.57 3.64 19.26
C GLY A 70 2.48 2.11 19.34
N ALA A 71 3.58 1.39 19.15
CA ALA A 71 3.61 -0.07 19.30
C ALA A 71 3.28 -0.49 20.75
N VAL A 72 3.87 0.17 21.74
CA VAL A 72 3.56 -0.08 23.16
C VAL A 72 2.10 0.19 23.45
N GLY A 73 1.55 1.32 22.99
CA GLY A 73 0.14 1.68 23.17
C GLY A 73 -0.80 0.65 22.55
N ILE A 74 -0.53 0.22 21.31
CA ILE A 74 -1.31 -0.83 20.62
C ILE A 74 -1.22 -2.15 21.40
N LEU A 75 -0.04 -2.56 21.86
CA LEU A 75 0.14 -3.79 22.62
C LEU A 75 -0.60 -3.74 23.97
N LEU A 76 -0.56 -2.60 24.66
CA LEU A 76 -1.27 -2.40 25.92
C LEU A 76 -2.79 -2.46 25.69
N VAL A 77 -3.30 -1.75 24.69
CA VAL A 77 -4.73 -1.80 24.34
C VAL A 77 -5.14 -3.23 23.96
N ALA A 78 -4.33 -3.92 23.14
CA ALA A 78 -4.59 -5.31 22.77
C ALA A 78 -4.58 -6.25 24.00
N LEU A 79 -3.66 -6.06 24.94
CA LEU A 79 -3.58 -6.83 26.18
C LEU A 79 -4.80 -6.57 27.08
N VAL A 80 -5.16 -5.30 27.27
CA VAL A 80 -6.32 -4.88 28.07
C VAL A 80 -7.60 -5.43 27.45
N LEU A 81 -7.81 -5.23 26.15
CA LEU A 81 -8.98 -5.78 25.46
C LEU A 81 -9.00 -7.31 25.49
N GLY A 82 -7.85 -7.97 25.34
CA GLY A 82 -7.73 -9.42 25.45
C GLY A 82 -8.11 -9.95 26.84
N ARG A 83 -7.82 -9.20 27.91
CA ARG A 83 -8.18 -9.55 29.29
C ARG A 83 -9.63 -9.21 29.63
N LEU A 84 -10.12 -8.05 29.20
CA LEU A 84 -11.45 -7.53 29.56
C LEU A 84 -12.57 -8.17 28.75
N VAL A 85 -12.35 -8.43 27.46
CA VAL A 85 -13.41 -8.94 26.57
C VAL A 85 -13.67 -10.43 26.84
N GLY A 86 -12.71 -11.15 27.41
CA GLY A 86 -12.83 -12.57 27.74
C GLY A 86 -13.01 -13.46 26.51
N ASP A 87 -12.42 -14.67 26.52
CA ASP A 87 -12.53 -15.60 25.40
C ASP A 87 -13.98 -15.97 25.03
N SER A 88 -14.90 -15.86 25.99
CA SER A 88 -16.30 -16.23 25.81
C SER A 88 -17.14 -15.19 25.07
N MET A 89 -16.93 -13.89 25.26
CA MET A 89 -17.81 -12.88 24.63
C MET A 89 -17.45 -12.67 23.16
N LEU A 90 -16.17 -12.47 22.85
CA LEU A 90 -15.70 -12.35 21.48
C LEU A 90 -15.91 -13.66 20.71
N GLY A 91 -15.64 -14.81 21.35
CA GLY A 91 -15.94 -16.13 20.79
C GLY A 91 -17.40 -16.28 20.40
N ARG A 92 -18.34 -15.95 21.31
CA ARG A 92 -19.79 -15.97 21.02
C ARG A 92 -20.18 -15.01 19.90
N ALA A 93 -19.65 -13.78 19.90
CA ALA A 93 -19.92 -12.79 18.87
C ALA A 93 -19.42 -13.25 17.49
N LEU A 94 -18.21 -13.80 17.41
CA LEU A 94 -17.64 -14.35 16.18
C LEU A 94 -18.44 -15.57 15.68
N VAL A 95 -18.84 -16.48 16.58
CA VAL A 95 -19.69 -17.62 16.24
C VAL A 95 -21.04 -17.15 15.70
N ARG A 96 -21.66 -16.13 16.33
CA ARG A 96 -22.93 -15.55 15.87
C ARG A 96 -22.79 -14.78 14.56
N ALA A 97 -21.67 -14.11 14.31
CA ALA A 97 -21.39 -13.38 13.08
C ALA A 97 -21.00 -14.29 11.90
N ARG A 98 -20.57 -15.53 12.17
CA ARG A 98 -20.09 -16.45 11.13
C ARG A 98 -21.12 -16.78 10.05
N PRO A 99 -22.37 -17.18 10.34
CA PRO A 99 -23.35 -17.50 9.30
C PRO A 99 -23.64 -16.37 8.31
N PRO A 100 -23.97 -15.11 8.73
CA PRO A 100 -24.26 -14.05 7.77
C PRO A 100 -23.03 -13.65 6.96
N VAL A 101 -21.85 -13.61 7.59
CA VAL A 101 -20.59 -13.31 6.90
C VAL A 101 -20.32 -14.32 5.80
N LEU A 102 -20.54 -15.62 6.04
CA LEU A 102 -20.27 -16.68 5.06
C LEU A 102 -21.32 -16.78 3.94
N ARG A 103 -22.56 -16.32 4.17
CA ARG A 103 -23.64 -16.37 3.16
C ARG A 103 -23.40 -15.44 1.97
N LEU A 104 -22.62 -14.37 2.14
CA LEU A 104 -22.38 -13.41 1.06
C LEU A 104 -21.46 -14.02 -0.01
N SER A 105 -21.76 -13.72 -1.27
CA SER A 105 -20.83 -14.10 -2.34
C SER A 105 -19.52 -13.33 -2.17
N PRO A 106 -18.39 -13.92 -2.59
CA PRO A 106 -17.09 -13.27 -2.49
C PRO A 106 -17.00 -11.87 -3.15
N ARG A 107 -17.82 -11.61 -4.19
CA ARG A 107 -17.95 -10.29 -4.83
C ARG A 107 -18.75 -9.31 -3.99
N ARG A 108 -19.91 -9.75 -3.47
CA ARG A 108 -20.76 -8.92 -2.58
C ARG A 108 -20.00 -8.53 -1.32
N TRP A 109 -19.22 -9.44 -0.76
CA TRP A 109 -18.39 -9.18 0.42
C TRP A 109 -17.32 -8.09 0.16
N ALA A 110 -16.63 -8.16 -0.98
CA ALA A 110 -15.68 -7.13 -1.39
C ALA A 110 -16.35 -5.76 -1.60
N VAL A 111 -17.56 -5.73 -2.17
CA VAL A 111 -18.34 -4.48 -2.31
C VAL A 111 -18.73 -3.93 -0.94
N VAL A 112 -19.25 -4.75 -0.02
CA VAL A 112 -19.63 -4.31 1.33
C VAL A 112 -18.45 -3.71 2.08
N THR A 113 -17.31 -4.41 2.10
CA THR A 113 -16.09 -3.93 2.78
C THR A 113 -15.51 -2.68 2.10
N GLY A 114 -15.52 -2.63 0.77
CA GLY A 114 -15.09 -1.46 0.01
C GLY A 114 -15.98 -0.23 0.25
N VAL A 115 -17.30 -0.37 0.18
CA VAL A 115 -18.26 0.71 0.47
C VAL A 115 -18.15 1.19 1.91
N THR A 116 -17.94 0.26 2.86
CA THR A 116 -17.73 0.60 4.28
C THR A 116 -16.49 1.48 4.44
N SER A 117 -15.35 1.07 3.86
CA SER A 117 -14.09 1.81 3.91
C SER A 117 -14.19 3.18 3.22
N PHE A 118 -14.83 3.23 2.05
CA PHE A 118 -15.14 4.49 1.35
C PHE A 118 -15.98 5.43 2.24
N GLY A 119 -17.06 4.93 2.82
CA GLY A 119 -17.96 5.72 3.65
C GLY A 119 -17.27 6.29 4.89
N LEU A 120 -16.44 5.49 5.56
CA LEU A 120 -15.66 5.95 6.72
C LEU A 120 -14.60 6.98 6.32
N ALA A 121 -13.87 6.75 5.21
CA ALA A 121 -12.90 7.71 4.71
C ALA A 121 -13.57 9.04 4.31
N LEU A 122 -14.73 8.98 3.65
CA LEU A 122 -15.51 10.17 3.31
C LEU A 122 -16.04 10.90 4.54
N LEU A 123 -16.48 10.16 5.57
CA LEU A 123 -16.91 10.73 6.84
C LEU A 123 -15.76 11.47 7.53
N VAL A 124 -14.55 10.90 7.53
CA VAL A 124 -13.37 11.61 8.05
C VAL A 124 -13.06 12.85 7.22
N GLN A 125 -13.07 12.74 5.89
CA GLN A 125 -12.78 13.85 4.98
C GLN A 125 -13.74 15.04 5.18
N ARG A 126 -15.03 14.77 5.37
CA ARG A 126 -16.06 15.81 5.51
C ARG A 126 -16.29 16.25 6.94
N GLY A 127 -16.23 15.33 7.90
CA GLY A 127 -16.55 15.59 9.30
C GLY A 127 -15.35 16.03 10.12
N VAL A 128 -14.20 15.39 9.95
CA VAL A 128 -13.00 15.68 10.74
C VAL A 128 -12.10 16.69 10.04
N TYR A 129 -11.91 16.55 8.73
CA TYR A 129 -11.11 17.48 7.94
C TYR A 129 -11.92 18.63 7.34
N GLU A 130 -13.25 18.63 7.52
CA GLU A 130 -14.15 19.72 7.09
C GLU A 130 -14.05 20.08 5.60
N GLY A 131 -13.62 19.13 4.75
CA GLY A 131 -13.40 19.42 3.33
C GLY A 131 -12.06 20.10 3.01
N LEU A 132 -11.18 20.29 4.01
CA LEU A 132 -9.91 21.00 3.88
C LEU A 132 -8.74 20.04 3.68
N LEU A 133 -7.65 20.57 3.11
CA LEU A 133 -6.36 19.88 3.06
C LEU A 133 -5.64 20.10 4.39
N THR A 134 -5.16 19.02 4.99
CA THR A 134 -4.62 19.06 6.37
C THR A 134 -3.11 18.91 6.42
N ASN A 135 -2.49 18.53 5.31
CA ASN A 135 -1.06 18.31 5.20
C ASN A 135 -0.47 19.08 4.00
N PRO A 136 0.69 19.76 4.15
CA PRO A 136 1.42 20.39 3.04
C PRO A 136 1.59 19.49 1.81
N ASP A 137 1.82 18.19 2.01
CA ASP A 137 1.94 17.17 0.97
C ASP A 137 0.72 17.15 0.04
N GLU A 138 -0.48 17.24 0.61
CA GLU A 138 -1.74 17.28 -0.12
C GLU A 138 -1.86 18.56 -0.93
N MET A 139 -1.46 19.69 -0.33
CA MET A 139 -1.53 21.01 -0.95
C MET A 139 -0.63 21.07 -2.18
N VAL A 140 0.64 20.72 -2.04
CA VAL A 140 1.60 20.78 -3.16
C VAL A 140 1.26 19.76 -4.25
N SER A 141 0.80 18.56 -3.87
CA SER A 141 0.36 17.54 -4.83
C SER A 141 -0.88 18.00 -5.62
N LEU A 142 -1.85 18.63 -4.95
CA LEU A 142 -3.05 19.14 -5.61
C LEU A 142 -2.73 20.31 -6.56
N ILE A 143 -1.83 21.22 -6.16
CA ILE A 143 -1.40 22.32 -7.04
C ILE A 143 -0.76 21.74 -8.32
N GLN A 144 0.17 20.80 -8.19
CA GLN A 144 0.79 20.20 -9.38
C GLN A 144 -0.21 19.39 -10.21
N ALA A 145 -1.15 18.67 -9.56
CA ALA A 145 -2.22 17.97 -10.26
C ALA A 145 -3.11 18.91 -11.08
N ARG A 146 -3.33 20.15 -10.64
CA ARG A 146 -4.04 21.18 -11.42
C ARG A 146 -3.25 21.59 -12.67
N TYR A 147 -1.92 21.71 -12.58
CA TYR A 147 -1.10 21.95 -13.77
C TYR A 147 -1.20 20.78 -14.75
N LEU A 148 -1.09 19.54 -14.26
CA LEU A 148 -1.23 18.34 -15.10
C LEU A 148 -2.60 18.26 -15.79
N ALA A 149 -3.67 18.61 -15.08
CA ALA A 149 -5.02 18.68 -15.64
C ALA A 149 -5.14 19.69 -16.80
N THR A 150 -4.25 20.69 -16.87
CA THR A 150 -4.17 21.66 -17.98
C THR A 150 -3.12 21.30 -19.04
N GLY A 151 -2.52 20.12 -18.96
CA GLY A 151 -1.45 19.68 -19.88
C GLY A 151 -0.06 20.25 -19.57
N ARG A 152 0.16 20.78 -18.36
CA ARG A 152 1.46 21.32 -17.92
C ARG A 152 2.11 20.43 -16.87
N LEU A 153 3.41 20.20 -16.95
CA LEU A 153 4.14 19.39 -15.98
C LEU A 153 4.44 20.12 -14.66
N GLY A 154 4.55 21.45 -14.73
CA GLY A 154 4.82 22.33 -13.60
C GLY A 154 4.17 23.71 -13.77
N GLY A 155 4.17 24.48 -12.69
CA GLY A 155 3.70 25.86 -12.67
C GLY A 155 4.74 26.83 -13.22
N SER A 156 4.30 27.97 -13.74
CA SER A 156 5.21 29.04 -14.14
C SER A 156 6.02 29.54 -12.95
N LEU A 157 7.31 29.77 -13.16
CA LEU A 157 8.15 30.44 -12.18
C LEU A 157 7.77 31.92 -12.13
N THR A 158 7.55 32.45 -10.94
CA THR A 158 7.40 33.89 -10.70
C THR A 158 8.76 34.57 -10.74
N GLU A 159 8.78 35.90 -10.85
CA GLU A 159 10.02 36.71 -10.82
C GLU A 159 10.85 36.44 -9.54
N ASP A 160 10.16 36.12 -8.44
CA ASP A 160 10.77 35.66 -7.20
C ASP A 160 10.23 34.27 -6.82
N PRO A 161 10.87 33.18 -7.27
CA PRO A 161 10.42 31.82 -6.97
C PRO A 161 10.70 31.42 -5.51
N ALA A 162 11.58 32.13 -4.79
CA ALA A 162 11.92 31.81 -3.40
C ALA A 162 10.72 32.05 -2.46
N HIS A 163 9.88 33.04 -2.75
CA HIS A 163 8.66 33.32 -1.99
C HIS A 163 7.55 32.27 -2.17
N TRP A 164 7.66 31.39 -3.18
CA TRP A 164 6.69 30.33 -3.47
C TRP A 164 7.21 28.93 -3.13
N LEU A 165 8.37 28.83 -2.47
CA LEU A 165 8.89 27.58 -1.93
C LEU A 165 8.07 27.17 -0.70
N ALA A 166 7.04 26.37 -0.95
CA ALA A 166 6.36 25.62 0.10
C ALA A 166 7.19 24.38 0.48
N ILE A 167 6.98 23.87 1.70
CA ILE A 167 7.49 22.55 2.10
C ILE A 167 7.05 21.53 1.05
N ASN A 168 8.00 20.69 0.59
CA ASN A 168 7.79 19.63 -0.39
C ASN A 168 7.51 20.11 -1.83
N ALA A 169 7.79 21.38 -2.14
CA ALA A 169 7.85 21.93 -3.49
C ALA A 169 9.30 22.12 -3.96
N LEU A 170 9.52 22.02 -5.26
CA LEU A 170 10.81 22.14 -5.93
C LEU A 170 10.69 23.09 -7.13
N VAL A 171 11.75 23.85 -7.37
CA VAL A 171 11.92 24.65 -8.59
C VAL A 171 12.84 23.86 -9.52
N THR A 172 12.36 23.53 -10.71
CA THR A 172 13.10 22.75 -11.70
C THR A 172 13.05 23.42 -13.08
N PRO A 173 13.77 22.90 -14.11
CA PRO A 173 13.64 23.42 -15.47
C PRO A 173 12.22 23.37 -16.03
N ALA A 174 11.37 22.45 -15.53
CA ALA A 174 9.95 22.36 -15.90
C ALA A 174 9.04 23.32 -15.11
N GLY A 175 9.62 24.14 -14.21
CA GLY A 175 8.92 25.12 -13.40
C GLY A 175 8.75 24.67 -11.95
N TRP A 176 7.68 25.16 -11.32
CA TRP A 176 7.33 24.78 -9.95
C TRP A 176 6.66 23.40 -9.96
N VAL A 177 7.20 22.45 -9.21
CA VAL A 177 6.68 21.08 -9.09
C VAL A 177 6.65 20.64 -7.63
N SER A 178 5.80 19.67 -7.31
CA SER A 178 5.93 18.96 -6.04
C SER A 178 7.07 17.94 -6.13
N GLN A 179 7.65 17.58 -4.98
CA GLN A 179 8.62 16.48 -4.91
C GLN A 179 8.00 15.10 -5.15
N TYR A 180 6.67 15.00 -5.21
CA TYR A 180 5.97 13.73 -5.34
C TYR A 180 6.03 13.19 -6.76
N THR A 181 5.98 11.87 -6.85
CA THR A 181 6.17 11.15 -8.10
C THR A 181 4.91 11.15 -8.96
N PRO A 182 5.05 11.05 -10.30
CA PRO A 182 3.98 11.36 -11.25
C PRO A 182 2.77 10.43 -11.17
N GLY A 183 2.94 9.20 -10.67
CA GLY A 183 1.85 8.21 -10.62
C GLY A 183 0.67 8.69 -9.76
N HIS A 184 0.94 9.24 -8.58
CA HIS A 184 -0.11 9.79 -7.72
C HIS A 184 -0.70 11.09 -8.29
N LEU A 185 0.17 11.97 -8.78
CA LEU A 185 -0.25 13.26 -9.36
C LEU A 185 -1.18 13.08 -10.56
N ALA A 186 -0.97 12.06 -11.38
CA ALA A 186 -1.86 11.71 -12.48
C ALA A 186 -3.27 11.31 -11.98
N VAL A 187 -3.38 10.55 -10.89
CA VAL A 187 -4.68 10.20 -10.30
C VAL A 187 -5.38 11.42 -9.72
N LEU A 188 -4.63 12.30 -9.04
CA LEU A 188 -5.19 13.56 -8.56
C LEU A 188 -5.64 14.46 -9.70
N ALA A 189 -4.90 14.50 -10.81
CA ALA A 189 -5.28 15.27 -11.99
C ALA A 189 -6.62 14.78 -12.56
N LEU A 190 -6.89 13.46 -12.58
CA LEU A 190 -8.21 12.93 -12.91
C LEU A 190 -9.29 13.41 -11.92
N GLY A 191 -8.97 13.47 -10.63
CA GLY A 191 -9.85 14.06 -9.61
C GLY A 191 -10.14 15.54 -9.87
N VAL A 192 -9.15 16.32 -10.27
CA VAL A 192 -9.31 17.73 -10.66
C VAL A 192 -10.20 17.86 -11.89
N LEU A 193 -9.95 17.06 -12.94
CA LEU A 193 -10.72 17.07 -14.19
C LEU A 193 -12.19 16.72 -13.98
N THR A 194 -12.49 15.87 -13.00
CA THR A 194 -13.85 15.47 -12.63
C THR A 194 -14.51 16.43 -11.62
N GLY A 195 -13.80 17.49 -11.19
CA GLY A 195 -14.29 18.46 -10.21
C GLY A 195 -14.39 17.92 -8.77
N ALA A 196 -13.86 16.72 -8.51
CA ALA A 196 -13.96 16.05 -7.21
C ALA A 196 -12.61 15.53 -6.69
N PRO A 197 -11.55 16.36 -6.61
CA PRO A 197 -10.22 15.91 -6.19
C PRO A 197 -10.20 15.31 -4.79
N LEU A 198 -11.05 15.81 -3.88
CA LEU A 198 -11.18 15.35 -2.50
C LEU A 198 -11.77 13.94 -2.37
N LEU A 199 -12.40 13.40 -3.43
CA LEU A 199 -12.91 12.03 -3.44
C LEU A 199 -11.83 11.00 -3.81
N VAL A 200 -10.66 11.42 -4.30
CA VAL A 200 -9.59 10.50 -4.70
C VAL A 200 -9.16 9.61 -3.54
N GLY A 201 -8.97 10.17 -2.35
CA GLY A 201 -8.63 9.44 -1.13
C GLY A 201 -9.71 8.40 -0.75
N PRO A 202 -10.97 8.81 -0.53
CA PRO A 202 -12.02 7.88 -0.13
C PRO A 202 -12.27 6.77 -1.15
N VAL A 203 -12.27 7.10 -2.45
CA VAL A 203 -12.41 6.12 -3.53
C VAL A 203 -11.26 5.12 -3.50
N ALA A 204 -10.02 5.60 -3.33
CA ALA A 204 -8.86 4.73 -3.22
C ALA A 204 -8.93 3.79 -2.01
N ALA A 205 -9.37 4.28 -0.85
CA ALA A 205 -9.57 3.46 0.35
C ALA A 205 -10.59 2.33 0.11
N GLY A 206 -11.73 2.65 -0.49
CA GLY A 206 -12.76 1.68 -0.82
C GLY A 206 -12.30 0.63 -1.85
N LEU A 207 -11.68 1.08 -2.95
CA LEU A 207 -11.17 0.19 -4.00
C LEU A 207 -10.11 -0.76 -3.47
N ALA A 208 -9.12 -0.25 -2.74
CA ALA A 208 -8.05 -1.08 -2.20
C ALA A 208 -8.59 -2.10 -1.19
N THR A 209 -9.49 -1.68 -0.29
CA THR A 209 -10.11 -2.58 0.70
C THR A 209 -10.89 -3.70 0.03
N GLY A 210 -11.68 -3.38 -1.00
CA GLY A 210 -12.42 -4.38 -1.77
C GLY A 210 -11.48 -5.38 -2.46
N LEU A 211 -10.40 -4.90 -3.10
CA LEU A 211 -9.41 -5.76 -3.74
C LEU A 211 -8.66 -6.64 -2.72
N PHE A 212 -8.27 -6.10 -1.57
CA PHE A 212 -7.67 -6.89 -0.49
C PHE A 212 -8.64 -7.95 0.04
N SER A 213 -9.93 -7.63 0.16
CA SER A 213 -10.96 -8.59 0.54
C SER A 213 -11.01 -9.79 -0.41
N ARG A 214 -10.93 -9.54 -1.72
CA ARG A 214 -10.82 -10.61 -2.74
C ARG A 214 -9.54 -11.42 -2.57
N SER A 215 -8.40 -10.75 -2.37
CA SER A 215 -7.09 -11.37 -2.22
C SER A 215 -6.98 -12.24 -0.96
N PHE A 216 -7.58 -11.83 0.16
CA PHE A 216 -7.55 -12.60 1.41
C PHE A 216 -8.26 -13.95 1.27
N GLU A 217 -9.38 -14.01 0.56
CA GLU A 217 -10.05 -15.30 0.29
C GLU A 217 -9.22 -16.21 -0.62
N LEU A 218 -8.46 -15.66 -1.57
CA LEU A 218 -7.54 -16.42 -2.42
C LEU A 218 -6.27 -16.89 -1.68
N LEU A 219 -5.85 -16.14 -0.66
CA LEU A 219 -4.73 -16.51 0.21
C LEU A 219 -5.12 -17.58 1.23
N LEU A 220 -6.37 -17.55 1.70
CA LEU A 220 -6.88 -18.41 2.77
C LEU A 220 -8.16 -19.15 2.33
N PRO A 221 -8.12 -19.96 1.25
CA PRO A 221 -9.31 -20.62 0.70
C PRO A 221 -10.00 -21.53 1.73
N GLU A 222 -9.22 -22.21 2.57
CA GLU A 222 -9.74 -23.09 3.63
C GLU A 222 -10.22 -22.34 4.89
N ARG A 223 -10.00 -21.02 4.95
CA ARG A 223 -10.31 -20.17 6.11
C ARG A 223 -11.05 -18.90 5.70
N VAL A 224 -12.07 -19.06 4.86
CA VAL A 224 -12.88 -17.94 4.34
C VAL A 224 -13.37 -17.00 5.45
N PHE A 225 -13.83 -17.53 6.59
CA PHE A 225 -14.26 -16.68 7.71
C PHE A 225 -13.13 -15.78 8.22
N VAL A 226 -11.91 -16.31 8.36
CA VAL A 226 -10.73 -15.54 8.81
C VAL A 226 -10.35 -14.48 7.78
N ALA A 227 -10.35 -14.84 6.49
CA ALA A 227 -10.12 -13.89 5.39
C ALA A 227 -11.12 -12.73 5.44
N ARG A 228 -12.42 -13.05 5.59
CA ARG A 228 -13.49 -12.06 5.67
C ARG A 228 -13.37 -11.18 6.90
N ALA A 229 -13.13 -11.77 8.06
CA ALA A 229 -12.88 -11.02 9.29
C ALA A 229 -11.70 -10.06 9.14
N GLY A 230 -10.58 -10.51 8.54
CA GLY A 230 -9.43 -9.65 8.24
C GLY A 230 -9.79 -8.48 7.33
N SER A 231 -10.59 -8.70 6.28
CA SER A 231 -11.03 -7.62 5.40
C SER A 231 -12.01 -6.65 6.07
N LEU A 232 -12.83 -7.12 7.01
CA LEU A 232 -13.70 -6.26 7.80
C LEU A 232 -12.90 -5.40 8.78
N LEU A 233 -11.88 -5.98 9.42
CA LEU A 233 -10.94 -5.24 10.26
C LEU A 233 -10.20 -4.16 9.47
N LEU A 234 -9.78 -4.46 8.23
CA LEU A 234 -9.19 -3.47 7.33
C LEU A 234 -10.20 -2.37 6.97
N ALA A 235 -11.45 -2.74 6.64
CA ALA A 235 -12.49 -1.77 6.29
C ALA A 235 -12.86 -0.82 7.44
N LEU A 236 -12.82 -1.32 8.69
CA LEU A 236 -13.12 -0.56 9.90
C LEU A 236 -11.87 0.06 10.54
N CYS A 237 -10.70 -0.10 9.94
CA CYS A 237 -9.44 0.37 10.49
C CYS A 237 -9.41 1.91 10.50
N PRO A 238 -9.28 2.55 11.67
CA PRO A 238 -9.21 4.01 11.74
C PRO A 238 -8.09 4.57 10.88
N PHE A 239 -6.92 3.91 10.88
CA PHE A 239 -5.79 4.34 10.05
C PHE A 239 -6.14 4.38 8.55
N THR A 240 -6.87 3.37 8.05
CA THR A 240 -7.36 3.36 6.67
C THR A 240 -8.38 4.46 6.40
N ALA A 241 -9.28 4.73 7.35
CA ALA A 241 -10.26 5.80 7.23
C ALA A 241 -9.61 7.19 7.22
N PHE A 242 -8.68 7.46 8.14
CA PHE A 242 -7.95 8.74 8.21
C PHE A 242 -7.05 8.96 6.99
N LEU A 243 -6.27 7.95 6.61
CA LEU A 243 -5.43 8.02 5.42
C LEU A 243 -6.25 8.14 4.13
N GLY A 244 -7.40 7.46 4.07
CA GLY A 244 -8.37 7.58 2.99
C GLY A 244 -9.08 8.92 2.97
N GLY A 245 -9.24 9.59 4.12
CA GLY A 245 -9.81 10.94 4.19
C GLY A 245 -8.88 12.01 3.61
N GLN A 246 -7.60 11.70 3.45
CA GLN A 246 -6.59 12.58 2.84
C GLN A 246 -6.38 12.24 1.36
N ILE A 247 -5.83 13.18 0.61
CA ILE A 247 -5.46 13.00 -0.81
C ILE A 247 -3.96 12.72 -0.99
N LEU A 248 -3.41 11.83 -0.16
CA LEU A 248 -1.99 11.45 -0.19
C LEU A 248 -1.69 10.29 -1.15
N SER A 249 -0.43 10.21 -1.59
CA SER A 249 0.07 9.13 -2.44
C SER A 249 -0.05 7.74 -1.82
N HIS A 250 -0.12 7.64 -0.49
CA HIS A 250 -0.32 6.38 0.22
C HIS A 250 -1.58 5.64 -0.26
N SER A 251 -2.70 6.34 -0.43
CA SER A 251 -3.97 5.72 -0.83
C SER A 251 -3.91 5.21 -2.27
N THR A 252 -3.27 5.94 -3.18
CA THR A 252 -3.02 5.48 -4.56
C THR A 252 -2.11 4.25 -4.58
N THR A 253 -1.02 4.27 -3.81
CA THR A 253 -0.12 3.12 -3.64
C THR A 253 -0.83 1.92 -3.06
N MET A 254 -1.77 2.11 -2.13
CA MET A 254 -2.56 1.04 -1.52
C MET A 254 -3.47 0.36 -2.56
N VAL A 255 -4.11 1.12 -3.46
CA VAL A 255 -4.89 0.56 -4.59
C VAL A 255 -3.98 -0.25 -5.51
N ALA A 256 -2.83 0.32 -5.90
CA ALA A 256 -1.87 -0.34 -6.77
C ALA A 256 -1.35 -1.66 -6.17
N GLY A 257 -1.00 -1.65 -4.88
CA GLY A 257 -0.57 -2.84 -4.15
C GLY A 257 -1.68 -3.90 -4.05
N ALA A 258 -2.92 -3.48 -3.75
CA ALA A 258 -4.06 -4.39 -3.67
C ALA A 258 -4.37 -5.05 -5.04
N ALA A 259 -4.30 -4.26 -6.12
CA ALA A 259 -4.46 -4.73 -7.48
C ALA A 259 -3.32 -5.67 -7.89
N GLY A 260 -2.07 -5.34 -7.56
CA GLY A 260 -0.90 -6.18 -7.83
C GLY A 260 -0.97 -7.53 -7.12
N LEU A 261 -1.34 -7.54 -5.83
CA LEU A 261 -1.56 -8.78 -5.08
C LEU A 261 -2.68 -9.61 -5.70
N TYR A 262 -3.82 -8.99 -6.00
CA TYR A 262 -4.96 -9.69 -6.60
C TYR A 262 -4.58 -10.30 -7.94
N ALA A 263 -3.96 -9.52 -8.84
CA ALA A 263 -3.50 -9.99 -10.14
C ALA A 263 -2.44 -11.09 -10.01
N SER A 264 -1.51 -10.99 -9.06
CA SER A 264 -0.51 -12.04 -8.81
C SER A 264 -1.15 -13.36 -8.36
N LEU A 265 -2.15 -13.31 -7.47
CA LEU A 265 -2.91 -14.49 -7.05
C LEU A 265 -3.76 -15.07 -8.19
N ARG A 266 -4.35 -14.22 -9.03
CA ARG A 266 -5.08 -14.67 -10.22
C ARG A 266 -4.17 -15.29 -11.27
N SER A 267 -2.96 -14.75 -11.43
CA SER A 267 -1.92 -15.40 -12.24
C SER A 267 -1.62 -16.77 -11.65
N ARG A 268 -1.41 -16.83 -10.31
CA ARG A 268 -1.06 -18.07 -9.60
C ARG A 268 -2.03 -19.20 -9.91
N ASP A 269 -3.32 -18.90 -9.79
CA ASP A 269 -4.42 -19.88 -9.86
C ASP A 269 -5.04 -19.98 -11.28
N ALA A 270 -4.39 -19.45 -12.31
CA ALA A 270 -4.93 -19.48 -13.67
C ALA A 270 -4.91 -20.89 -14.28
N GLU A 271 -6.04 -21.30 -14.87
CA GLU A 271 -6.20 -22.61 -15.52
C GLU A 271 -5.40 -22.74 -16.82
N THR A 272 -5.20 -21.63 -17.54
CA THR A 272 -4.46 -21.60 -18.80
C THR A 272 -3.19 -20.76 -18.69
N ARG A 273 -2.17 -21.12 -19.47
CA ARG A 273 -0.91 -20.37 -19.53
C ARG A 273 -1.13 -18.91 -19.94
N LEU A 274 -1.97 -18.67 -20.95
CA LEU A 274 -2.25 -17.31 -21.44
C LEU A 274 -2.94 -16.46 -20.37
N ALA A 275 -3.91 -17.02 -19.64
CA ALA A 275 -4.52 -16.31 -18.50
C ALA A 275 -3.50 -16.05 -17.38
N GLY A 276 -2.61 -17.01 -17.10
CA GLY A 276 -1.53 -16.82 -16.13
C GLY A 276 -0.60 -15.65 -16.50
N LEU A 277 -0.24 -15.55 -17.78
CA LEU A 277 0.62 -14.48 -18.30
C LEU A 277 -0.08 -13.12 -18.33
N SER A 278 -1.37 -13.05 -18.70
CA SER A 278 -2.11 -11.79 -18.72
C SER A 278 -2.28 -11.22 -17.31
N TRP A 279 -2.56 -12.06 -16.31
CA TRP A 279 -2.61 -11.64 -14.92
C TRP A 279 -1.23 -11.25 -14.35
N ALA A 280 -0.17 -11.93 -14.78
CA ALA A 280 1.20 -11.54 -14.42
C ALA A 280 1.58 -10.17 -15.01
N TRP A 281 1.21 -9.93 -16.26
CA TRP A 281 1.36 -8.61 -16.90
C TRP A 281 0.59 -7.53 -16.14
N ALA A 282 -0.67 -7.79 -15.78
CA ALA A 282 -1.47 -6.86 -14.98
C ALA A 282 -0.86 -6.60 -13.59
N ALA A 283 -0.27 -7.61 -12.96
CA ALA A 283 0.48 -7.44 -11.71
C ALA A 283 1.72 -6.56 -11.90
N GLY A 284 2.40 -6.68 -13.04
CA GLY A 284 3.51 -5.81 -13.44
C GLY A 284 3.12 -4.35 -13.63
N VAL A 285 2.00 -4.09 -14.32
CA VAL A 285 1.43 -2.74 -14.46
C VAL A 285 1.14 -2.15 -13.08
N ALA A 286 0.46 -2.90 -12.22
CA ALA A 286 0.12 -2.44 -10.87
C ALA A 286 1.37 -2.19 -10.01
N GLY A 287 2.38 -3.06 -10.08
CA GLY A 287 3.66 -2.89 -9.38
C GLY A 287 4.44 -1.66 -9.86
N ALA A 288 4.53 -1.44 -11.17
CA ALA A 288 5.19 -0.25 -11.72
C ALA A 288 4.41 1.03 -11.39
N PHE A 289 3.08 0.98 -11.38
CA PHE A 289 2.26 2.10 -10.95
C PHE A 289 2.46 2.41 -9.45
N MET A 290 2.64 1.38 -8.62
CA MET A 290 2.97 1.53 -7.21
C MET A 290 4.32 2.23 -7.02
N VAL A 291 5.34 1.87 -7.81
CA VAL A 291 6.65 2.56 -7.84
C VAL A 291 6.49 4.00 -8.31
N ALA A 292 5.73 4.24 -9.37
CA ALA A 292 5.49 5.59 -9.88
C ALA A 292 4.69 6.48 -8.90
N ALA A 293 3.91 5.89 -8.00
CA ALA A 293 3.21 6.62 -6.93
C ALA A 293 4.08 6.82 -5.68
N ARG A 294 4.89 5.83 -5.30
CA ARG A 294 5.82 5.86 -4.16
C ARG A 294 7.00 4.90 -4.41
N PRO A 295 8.16 5.37 -4.89
CA PRO A 295 9.22 4.50 -5.40
C PRO A 295 9.71 3.44 -4.41
N TRP A 296 10.11 3.86 -3.21
CA TRP A 296 10.63 2.95 -2.20
C TRP A 296 9.59 1.94 -1.72
N THR A 297 8.35 2.38 -1.50
CA THR A 297 7.26 1.48 -1.11
C THR A 297 6.91 0.51 -2.22
N GLY A 298 6.85 0.97 -3.47
CA GLY A 298 6.61 0.12 -4.64
C GLY A 298 7.71 -0.91 -4.86
N LEU A 299 8.98 -0.52 -4.72
CA LEU A 299 10.11 -1.44 -4.87
C LEU A 299 10.15 -2.50 -3.76
N THR A 300 9.89 -2.11 -2.52
CA THR A 300 9.96 -3.03 -1.37
C THR A 300 8.67 -3.86 -1.24
N VAL A 301 7.57 -3.20 -0.90
CA VAL A 301 6.27 -3.84 -0.65
C VAL A 301 5.68 -4.37 -1.95
N GLY A 302 5.78 -3.64 -3.06
CA GLY A 302 5.25 -4.08 -4.35
C GLY A 302 5.91 -5.37 -4.83
N THR A 303 7.23 -5.53 -4.65
CA THR A 303 7.92 -6.79 -4.95
C THR A 303 7.36 -7.96 -4.14
N VAL A 304 7.12 -7.76 -2.84
CA VAL A 304 6.51 -8.79 -1.98
C VAL A 304 5.09 -9.12 -2.42
N LEU A 305 4.26 -8.12 -2.73
CA LEU A 305 2.87 -8.33 -3.14
C LEU A 305 2.75 -8.99 -4.52
N VAL A 306 3.66 -8.69 -5.44
CA VAL A 306 3.64 -9.21 -6.81
C VAL A 306 4.32 -10.58 -6.92
N LEU A 307 5.48 -10.78 -6.31
CA LEU A 307 6.25 -12.03 -6.44
C LEU A 307 6.03 -13.00 -5.28
N GLY A 308 5.68 -12.49 -4.09
CA GLY A 308 5.47 -13.30 -2.89
C GLY A 308 4.48 -14.47 -3.07
N PRO A 309 3.33 -14.29 -3.74
CA PRO A 309 2.38 -15.38 -3.99
C PRO A 309 2.94 -16.57 -4.80
N TRP A 310 4.09 -16.40 -5.45
CA TRP A 310 4.70 -17.41 -6.33
C TRP A 310 5.82 -18.21 -5.66
N VAL A 311 6.28 -17.76 -4.49
CA VAL A 311 7.37 -18.39 -3.75
C VAL A 311 6.98 -19.84 -3.40
N GLY A 312 7.78 -20.80 -3.88
CA GLY A 312 7.58 -22.24 -3.63
C GLY A 312 6.38 -22.87 -4.36
N ARG A 313 5.79 -22.20 -5.36
CA ARG A 313 4.58 -22.70 -6.06
C ARG A 313 4.78 -23.08 -7.52
N PHE A 314 5.83 -22.58 -8.19
CA PHE A 314 6.06 -22.85 -9.61
C PHE A 314 7.32 -23.67 -9.86
N GLN A 315 7.24 -24.54 -10.87
CA GLN A 315 8.43 -25.03 -11.57
C GLN A 315 9.17 -23.84 -12.21
N SER A 316 10.50 -23.93 -12.30
CA SER A 316 11.38 -22.83 -12.73
C SER A 316 10.94 -22.14 -14.02
N GLY A 317 10.51 -22.90 -15.04
CA GLY A 317 10.07 -22.35 -16.32
C GLY A 317 8.78 -21.50 -16.24
N ALA A 318 7.81 -21.90 -15.43
CA ALA A 318 6.58 -21.14 -15.23
C ALA A 318 6.86 -19.83 -14.47
N LEU A 319 7.75 -19.87 -13.47
CA LEU A 319 8.18 -18.68 -12.75
C LEU A 319 8.87 -17.67 -13.68
N VAL A 320 9.82 -18.12 -14.50
CA VAL A 320 10.53 -17.24 -15.45
C VAL A 320 9.57 -16.55 -16.41
N SER A 321 8.66 -17.29 -17.05
CA SER A 321 7.72 -16.69 -18.01
C SER A 321 6.78 -15.64 -17.37
N ARG A 322 6.36 -15.86 -16.12
CA ARG A 322 5.51 -14.91 -15.37
C ARG A 322 6.29 -13.70 -14.89
N SER A 323 7.54 -13.87 -14.45
CA SER A 323 8.43 -12.77 -14.11
C SER A 323 8.71 -11.89 -15.33
N VAL A 324 8.95 -12.48 -16.50
CA VAL A 324 9.07 -11.73 -17.76
C VAL A 324 7.77 -10.96 -18.06
N ALA A 325 6.60 -11.59 -17.91
CA ALA A 325 5.33 -10.90 -18.12
C ALA A 325 5.13 -9.71 -17.16
N VAL A 326 5.53 -9.84 -15.88
CA VAL A 326 5.54 -8.73 -14.91
C VAL A 326 6.44 -7.59 -15.38
N LEU A 327 7.68 -7.90 -15.81
CA LEU A 327 8.61 -6.89 -16.31
C LEU A 327 8.04 -6.18 -17.55
N MET A 328 7.45 -6.94 -18.48
CA MET A 328 6.81 -6.39 -19.67
C MET A 328 5.58 -5.53 -19.35
N GLY A 329 4.82 -5.89 -18.32
CA GLY A 329 3.70 -5.09 -17.83
C GLY A 329 4.15 -3.79 -17.18
N GLY A 330 5.24 -3.84 -16.44
CA GLY A 330 5.79 -2.66 -15.77
C GLY A 330 6.56 -1.70 -16.69
N ALA A 331 7.14 -2.22 -17.78
CA ALA A 331 8.07 -1.47 -18.63
C ALA A 331 7.51 -0.15 -19.18
N PRO A 332 6.26 -0.06 -19.70
CA PRO A 332 5.72 1.21 -20.20
C PRO A 332 5.62 2.30 -19.13
N LEU A 333 5.17 1.95 -17.92
CA LEU A 333 5.08 2.88 -16.79
C LEU A 333 6.46 3.24 -16.24
N GLY A 334 7.40 2.29 -16.22
CA GLY A 334 8.79 2.56 -15.87
C GLY A 334 9.45 3.54 -16.85
N ALA A 335 9.24 3.35 -18.15
CA ALA A 335 9.73 4.27 -19.18
C ALA A 335 9.11 5.66 -19.05
N LEU A 336 7.80 5.75 -18.81
CA LEU A 336 7.12 7.02 -18.57
C LEU A 336 7.63 7.73 -17.32
N PHE A 337 7.89 6.99 -16.24
CA PHE A 337 8.47 7.51 -15.01
C PHE A 337 9.88 8.08 -15.25
N LEU A 338 10.74 7.35 -15.98
CA LEU A 338 12.08 7.82 -16.34
C LEU A 338 12.03 9.05 -17.26
N ALA A 339 11.12 9.04 -18.25
CA ALA A 339 10.91 10.18 -19.14
C ALA A 339 10.44 11.42 -18.37
N TYR A 340 9.48 11.27 -17.46
CA TYR A 340 9.04 12.34 -16.57
C TYR A 340 10.22 12.88 -15.74
N HIS A 341 11.03 12.00 -15.15
CA HIS A 341 12.15 12.43 -14.33
C HIS A 341 13.16 13.24 -15.15
N ARG A 342 13.53 12.77 -16.33
CA ARG A 342 14.44 13.47 -17.25
C ARG A 342 13.91 14.83 -17.70
N VAL A 343 12.61 14.92 -18.00
CA VAL A 343 12.01 16.18 -18.45
C VAL A 343 11.88 17.19 -17.31
N VAL A 344 11.50 16.72 -16.11
CA VAL A 344 11.24 17.60 -14.97
C VAL A 344 12.53 18.02 -14.28
N PHE A 345 13.52 17.14 -14.14
CA PHE A 345 14.71 17.37 -13.31
C PHE A 345 16.01 17.55 -14.09
N GLY A 346 16.02 17.31 -15.41
CA GLY A 346 17.23 17.35 -16.26
C GLY A 346 17.96 16.02 -16.33
#